data_AF-A0A353HQ90-F1
#
_entry.id   AF-A0A353HQ90-F1
#
_cell.length_a   1.000
_cell.length_b   1.000
_cell.length_c   1.000
_cell.angle_alpha   90.00
_cell.angle_beta   90.00
_cell.angle_gamma   90.00
#
_symmetry.space_group_name_H-M   'P 1'
#
loop_
_entity.id
_entity.type
_entity.pdbx_description
1 polymer ?
#
loop_
_entity_poly.entity_id
_entity_poly.type
_entity_poly.pdbx_seq_one_letter_code
_entity_poly.pdbx_strand_id
1 'polypeptide(L)'
;GHLPELLRAVDLARAAGADVIAIGSGQSPLARKATVCLAVDHAEDSTSFLSMISRILQLLLIDIMAVGLSIDAHNGREKEAARSEVGRLLISHMGS
;
A
#
# COMPACT_ATOMS: atom_id res chain seq x y z
N GLY A 1 7.13 7.93 14.74
CA GLY A 1 6.14 8.44 13.76
C GLY A 1 5.42 9.68 14.28
N HIS A 2 6.14 10.79 14.42
CA HIS A 2 5.58 12.07 14.90
C HIS A 2 5.91 13.24 13.95
N LEU A 3 6.45 12.94 12.76
CA LEU A 3 6.83 13.96 11.80
C LEU A 3 5.55 14.57 11.20
N PRO A 4 5.28 15.87 11.40
CA PRO A 4 4.02 16.49 10.99
C PRO A 4 3.76 16.36 9.48
N GLU A 5 4.81 16.51 8.67
CA GLU A 5 4.74 16.36 7.21
C GLU A 5 4.31 14.95 6.78
N LEU A 6 4.78 13.92 7.50
CA LEU A 6 4.40 12.53 7.23
C LEU A 6 2.93 12.28 7.55
N LEU A 7 2.45 12.77 8.71
CA LEU A 7 1.05 12.62 9.08
C LEU A 7 0.13 13.36 8.11
N ARG A 8 0.55 14.54 7.63
CA ARG A 8 -0.16 15.31 6.61
C ARG A 8 -0.21 14.57 5.26
N ALA A 9 0.89 13.95 4.84
CA ALA A 9 0.92 13.13 3.63
C ALA A 9 -0.05 11.93 3.73
N VAL A 10 -0.12 11.29 4.90
CA VAL A 10 -1.09 10.21 5.18
C VAL A 10 -2.53 10.74 5.10
N ASP A 11 -2.82 11.89 5.69
CA ASP A 11 -4.16 12.50 5.60
C ASP A 11 -4.56 12.79 4.14
N LEU A 12 -3.64 13.33 3.34
CA LEU A 12 -3.88 13.59 1.91
C LEU A 12 -4.12 12.30 1.12
N ALA A 13 -3.33 11.24 1.38
CA ALA A 13 -3.50 9.95 0.73
C ALA A 13 -4.87 9.32 1.06
N ARG A 14 -5.26 9.33 2.35
CA ARG A 14 -6.57 8.83 2.80
C ARG A 14 -7.72 9.64 2.22
N ALA A 15 -7.60 10.96 2.17
CA ALA A 15 -8.60 11.84 1.56
C ALA A 15 -8.78 11.59 0.05
N ALA A 16 -7.72 11.15 -0.63
CA ALA A 16 -7.76 10.73 -2.04
C ALA A 16 -8.33 9.31 -2.23
N GLY A 17 -8.72 8.61 -1.16
CA GLY A 17 -9.26 7.25 -1.19
C GLY A 17 -8.20 6.15 -1.22
N ALA A 18 -6.92 6.47 -1.00
CA ALA A 18 -5.88 5.45 -0.93
C ALA A 18 -5.87 4.73 0.42
N ASP A 19 -5.48 3.46 0.40
CA ASP A 19 -5.16 2.73 1.62
C ASP A 19 -3.72 3.00 2.06
N VAL A 20 -3.55 3.16 3.36
CA VAL A 20 -2.26 3.48 3.98
C VAL A 20 -1.84 2.36 4.92
N ILE A 21 -0.65 1.84 4.72
CA ILE A 21 -0.04 0.83 5.60
C ILE A 21 1.07 1.51 6.40
N ALA A 22 0.93 1.53 7.73
CA ALA A 22 1.96 2.05 8.63
C ALA A 22 2.80 0.92 9.21
N ILE A 23 4.13 1.08 9.19
CA ILE A 23 5.08 0.15 9.82
C ILE A 23 5.78 0.89 10.96
N GLY A 24 5.74 0.34 12.18
CA GLY A 24 6.38 0.95 13.35
C GLY A 24 5.57 0.75 14.63
N SER A 25 5.76 1.59 15.65
CA SER A 25 5.03 1.42 16.91
C SER A 25 3.52 1.57 16.74
N GLY A 26 2.77 0.60 17.26
CA GLY A 26 1.32 0.53 17.16
C GLY A 26 0.60 1.66 17.90
N GLN A 27 1.26 2.30 18.87
CA GLN A 27 0.69 3.41 19.64
C GLN A 27 1.00 4.79 19.04
N SER A 28 1.66 4.84 17.89
CA SER A 28 2.03 6.10 17.25
C SER A 28 0.85 6.83 16.60
N PRO A 29 0.90 8.17 16.45
CA PRO A 29 -0.08 8.92 15.66
C PRO A 29 -0.20 8.43 14.22
N LEU A 30 0.89 7.92 13.65
CA LEU A 30 0.92 7.32 12.31
C LEU A 30 0.08 6.03 12.25
N ALA A 31 0.23 5.16 13.25
CA ALA A 31 -0.54 3.92 13.35
C ALA A 31 -2.05 4.17 13.40
N ARG A 32 -2.48 5.21 14.15
CA ARG A 32 -3.90 5.58 14.26
C ARG A 32 -4.52 6.12 12.97
N LYS A 33 -3.70 6.69 12.07
CA LYS A 33 -4.17 7.28 10.81
C LYS A 33 -4.13 6.32 9.62
N ALA A 34 -3.42 5.20 9.75
CA ALA A 34 -3.29 4.20 8.70
C ALA A 34 -4.56 3.33 8.57
N THR A 35 -4.78 2.77 7.38
CA THR A 35 -5.79 1.71 7.17
C THR A 35 -5.38 0.45 7.92
N VAL A 36 -4.11 0.09 7.84
CA VAL A 36 -3.51 -1.06 8.52
C VAL A 36 -2.22 -0.61 9.18
N CYS A 37 -2.03 -0.97 10.45
CA CYS A 37 -0.75 -0.81 11.11
C CYS A 37 -0.10 -2.16 11.36
N LEU A 38 1.09 -2.33 10.82
CA LEU A 38 1.99 -3.42 11.10
C LEU A 38 2.85 -2.99 12.30
N ALA A 39 2.31 -3.25 13.49
CA ALA A 39 2.94 -2.88 14.74
C ALA A 39 4.24 -3.66 14.93
N VAL A 40 5.34 -2.93 15.06
CA VAL A 40 6.65 -3.45 15.46
C VAL A 40 7.00 -2.78 16.78
N ASP A 41 6.35 -3.20 17.85
CA ASP A 41 6.68 -2.73 19.19
C ASP A 41 7.97 -3.43 19.63
N HIS A 42 9.00 -2.63 19.86
CA HIS A 42 10.36 -3.08 20.14
C HIS A 42 10.39 -3.84 21.48
N ALA A 43 10.48 -5.17 21.42
CA ALA A 43 11.09 -5.96 22.48
C ALA A 43 12.60 -5.71 22.42
N GLU A 44 13.02 -4.57 22.95
CA GLU A 44 14.38 -4.05 22.88
C GLU A 44 15.31 -4.72 23.90
N ASP A 45 15.33 -6.06 23.96
CA ASP A 45 16.20 -6.78 24.89
C ASP A 45 16.68 -8.11 24.29
N SER A 46 17.60 -8.04 23.30
CA SER A 46 18.71 -9.00 23.07
C SER A 46 19.38 -8.83 21.68
N THR A 47 20.53 -8.16 21.68
CA THR A 47 21.77 -8.45 20.93
C THR A 47 21.69 -9.01 19.49
N SER A 48 21.90 -8.12 18.51
CA SER A 48 22.42 -8.36 17.14
C SER A 48 21.65 -9.25 16.15
N PHE A 49 21.18 -10.44 16.54
CA PHE A 49 20.50 -11.38 15.64
C PHE A 49 19.09 -10.91 15.25
N LEU A 50 18.40 -10.19 16.14
CA LEU A 50 17.07 -9.65 15.89
C LEU A 50 17.06 -8.52 14.84
N SER A 51 18.17 -7.78 14.70
CA SER A 51 18.32 -6.76 13.65
C SER A 51 18.28 -7.37 12.24
N MET A 52 18.91 -8.54 12.06
CA MET A 52 18.93 -9.25 10.78
C MET A 52 17.55 -9.84 10.43
N ILE A 53 16.87 -10.45 11.42
CA ILE A 53 15.54 -11.01 11.22
C ILE A 53 14.52 -9.90 10.93
N SER A 54 14.57 -8.79 11.67
CA SER A 54 13.68 -7.65 11.43
C SER A 54 13.85 -7.10 10.01
N ARG A 55 15.10 -7.00 9.53
CA ARG A 55 15.39 -6.58 8.15
C ARG A 55 14.88 -7.57 7.12
N ILE A 56 15.01 -8.87 7.36
CA ILE A 56 14.45 -9.91 6.48
C ILE A 56 12.92 -9.85 6.44
N LEU A 57 12.25 -9.69 7.59
CA LEU A 57 10.80 -9.56 7.66
C LEU A 57 10.30 -8.31 6.93
N GLN A 58 10.99 -7.17 7.10
CA GLN A 58 10.66 -5.94 6.38
C GLN A 58 10.83 -6.11 4.86
N LEU A 59 11.90 -6.75 4.41
CA LEU A 59 12.13 -7.01 2.98
C LEU A 59 11.09 -7.99 2.40
N LEU A 60 10.82 -9.09 3.09
CA LEU A 60 9.77 -10.05 2.67
C LEU A 60 8.40 -9.38 2.58
N LEU A 61 8.07 -8.51 3.53
CA LEU A 61 6.83 -7.76 3.51
C LEU A 61 6.76 -6.83 2.30
N ILE A 62 7.86 -6.11 2.00
CA ILE A 62 7.94 -5.25 0.80
C ILE A 62 7.79 -6.09 -0.47
N ASP A 63 8.42 -7.27 -0.55
CA ASP A 63 8.35 -8.16 -1.70
C ASP A 63 6.92 -8.69 -1.92
N ILE A 64 6.24 -9.11 -0.84
CA ILE A 64 4.83 -9.56 -0.89
C ILE A 64 3.92 -8.43 -1.36
N MET A 65 4.10 -7.21 -0.84
CA MET A 65 3.32 -6.05 -1.26
C MET A 65 3.58 -5.71 -2.74
N ALA A 66 4.83 -5.74 -3.20
CA ALA A 66 5.18 -5.45 -4.59
C ALA A 66 4.55 -6.46 -5.56
N VAL A 67 4.60 -7.76 -5.24
CA VAL A 67 3.96 -8.81 -6.05
C VAL A 67 2.44 -8.67 -6.03
N GLY A 68 1.84 -8.49 -4.85
CA GLY A 68 0.39 -8.32 -4.70
C GLY A 68 -0.15 -7.12 -5.49
N LEU A 69 0.54 -5.97 -5.40
CA LEU A 69 0.17 -4.76 -6.15
C LEU A 69 0.40 -4.90 -7.66
N SER A 70 1.44 -5.63 -8.10
CA SER A 70 1.69 -5.89 -9.52
C SER A 70 0.56 -6.70 -10.16
N ILE A 71 0.05 -7.71 -9.44
CA ILE A 71 -1.09 -8.53 -9.88
C ILE A 71 -2.36 -7.67 -9.96
N ASP A 72 -2.63 -6.84 -8.95
CA ASP A 72 -3.83 -6.01 -8.94
C ASP A 72 -3.78 -4.91 -10.02
N ALA A 73 -2.59 -4.34 -10.28
CA ALA A 73 -2.36 -3.41 -11.39
C ALA A 73 -2.51 -4.08 -12.77
N HIS A 74 -2.15 -5.36 -12.91
CA HIS A 74 -2.40 -6.11 -14.13
C HIS A 74 -3.92 -6.28 -14.36
N ASN A 75 -4.66 -6.71 -13.33
CA ASN A 75 -6.11 -6.86 -13.38
C ASN A 75 -6.83 -5.54 -13.65
N GLY A 76 -6.35 -4.42 -13.09
CA GLY A 76 -6.87 -3.08 -13.36
C GLY A 76 -6.65 -2.66 -14.81
N ARG A 77 -5.46 -2.89 -15.37
CA ARG A 77 -5.15 -2.61 -16.79
C ARG A 77 -5.97 -3.47 -17.75
N GLU A 78 -6.22 -4.73 -17.42
CA GLU A 78 -7.10 -5.61 -18.20
C GLU A 78 -8.54 -5.10 -18.20
N LYS A 79 -9.05 -4.66 -17.04
CA LYS A 79 -10.40 -4.08 -16.94
C LYS A 79 -10.54 -2.76 -17.69
N GLU A 80 -9.53 -1.89 -17.63
CA GLU A 80 -9.50 -0.61 -18.36
C GLU A 80 -9.42 -0.84 -19.88
N ALA A 81 -8.59 -1.79 -20.32
CA ALA A 81 -8.48 -2.19 -21.72
C ALA A 81 -9.79 -2.78 -22.24
N ALA A 82 -10.43 -3.67 -21.49
CA ALA A 82 -11.73 -4.25 -21.84
C ALA A 82 -12.84 -3.18 -21.93
N ARG A 83 -12.85 -2.19 -21.02
CA ARG A 83 -13.82 -1.09 -21.03
C ARG A 83 -13.62 -0.15 -22.22
N SER A 84 -12.36 0.11 -22.58
CA SER A 84 -11.99 0.90 -23.76
C SER A 84 -12.41 0.20 -25.07
N GLU A 85 -12.24 -1.12 -25.14
CA GLU A 85 -12.63 -1.92 -26.30
C GLU A 85 -14.15 -1.97 -26.50
N VAL A 86 -14.92 -2.15 -25.42
CA VAL A 86 -16.39 -2.07 -25.46
C VAL A 86 -16.86 -0.68 -25.90
N GLY A 87 -16.23 0.39 -25.42
CA GLY A 87 -16.55 1.76 -25.84
C GLY A 87 -16.34 1.98 -27.35
N ARG A 88 -15.27 1.42 -27.92
CA ARG A 88 -14.99 1.51 -29.37
C ARG A 88 -16.01 0.74 -30.22
N LEU A 89 -16.45 -0.43 -29.76
CA LEU A 89 -17.47 -1.26 -30.43
C LEU A 89 -18.84 -0.57 -30.49
N LEU A 90 -19.23 0.15 -29.43
CA LEU A 90 -20.50 0.89 -29.39
C LEU A 90 -20.51 2.08 -30.35
N ILE A 91 -19.38 2.79 -30.48
CA ILE A 91 -19.27 3.93 -31.41
C ILE A 91 -19.33 3.43 -32.86
N SER A 92 -18.79 2.24 -33.15
CA SER A 92 -18.81 1.63 -34.48
C SER A 92 -20.22 1.26 -34.98
N HIS A 93 -21.15 0.91 -34.09
CA HIS A 93 -22.52 0.50 -34.46
C HIS A 93 -23.49 1.67 -34.65
N MET A 94 -23.10 2.89 -34.27
CA MET A 94 -23.93 4.09 -34.42
C MET A 94 -23.62 4.90 -35.69
N GLY A 95 -22.65 4.44 -36.50
CA GLY A 95 -22.21 5.09 -37.74
C GLY A 95 -22.54 4.30 -39.02
N SER A 96 -23.32 3.21 -38.93
CA SER A 96 -23.73 2.36 -40.05
C SER A 96 -25.22 2.46 -40.35
#